data_AF-A0A8D1TQH4-F1
#
_entry.id   AF-A0A8D1TQH4-F1
#
_cell.length_a   1.000
_cell.length_b   1.000
_cell.length_c   1.000
_cell.angle_alpha   90.00
_cell.angle_beta   90.00
_cell.angle_gamma   90.00
#
_symmetry.space_group_name_H-M   'P 1'
#
loop_
_entity.id
_entity.type
_entity.pdbx_description
1 polymer ?
#
loop_
_entity_poly.entity_id
_entity_poly.type
_entity_poly.pdbx_seq_one_letter_code
_entity_poly.pdbx_strand_id
1 'polypeptide(L)'
;MTLGARGGGGGVKQSKANSWSAQRPEHVVRPPPPPRARSRASGGGRSARARWARPLPAPPSVAAPSTRRAPAARPGAPARARARRGEVEAPPAPHPRARPRRALSPFGAGGASARAARAAVVGSGTVRAMASSASSTADGVAVVGSGLIGRSWAMLFASGGFRVKLYDIEQQQVTGALDTIRKEMKLLEQSGALKGSLGAEEQLALISGCSDLREAVEGTVHIQECVPENLELKQQLFAQLDQIVDGNVVLSSSSSCLLPSKLFAGLVHVRQCLVAHPVNPPYHVPLVELVPHPETAPATMDRTYALMRQIGQSPVRILKEVDGFALNRLQYALIGEAWRLVEAGIVSPGDLDLVMSDGLGLRYAFIGPLETMHLNAEDVANNSSSNAFSGDASTIKPSADLDGMLSYCDRYREGMKRVLKTFGPIPEFSGAVAEKVHQAMCVKVPDDPEHLAARREWRDGCLMRLAKLKGQVQPP
;
A
#
# COMPACT_ATOMS: atom_id res chain seq x y z
N MET A 1 75.94 -26.62 -40.91
CA MET A 1 76.62 -26.74 -39.60
C MET A 1 75.56 -26.45 -38.54
N THR A 2 74.96 -27.50 -37.96
CA THR A 2 75.23 -27.99 -36.58
C THR A 2 74.64 -27.07 -35.51
N LEU A 3 73.53 -27.44 -34.85
CA LEU A 3 73.42 -28.40 -33.74
C LEU A 3 74.02 -27.90 -32.43
N GLY A 4 73.30 -28.13 -31.33
CA GLY A 4 73.93 -28.44 -30.03
C GLY A 4 73.46 -27.62 -28.84
N ALA A 5 72.54 -28.18 -28.05
CA ALA A 5 72.29 -27.73 -26.67
C ALA A 5 73.29 -28.37 -25.69
N ARG A 6 73.58 -27.67 -24.58
CA ARG A 6 74.08 -28.14 -23.25
C ARG A 6 74.28 -26.88 -22.37
N GLY A 7 74.08 -26.87 -21.05
CA GLY A 7 73.58 -27.89 -20.12
C GLY A 7 74.24 -27.76 -18.73
N GLY A 8 73.43 -27.65 -17.66
CA GLY A 8 73.85 -27.66 -16.24
C GLY A 8 73.65 -26.32 -15.49
N GLY A 9 73.28 -26.28 -14.20
CA GLY A 9 72.85 -27.37 -13.32
C GLY A 9 72.73 -26.96 -11.83
N GLY A 10 71.71 -27.46 -11.12
CA GLY A 10 71.40 -27.22 -9.69
C GLY A 10 70.56 -25.95 -9.43
N GLY A 11 69.50 -25.90 -8.61
CA GLY A 11 68.77 -26.86 -7.76
C GLY A 11 67.67 -26.09 -6.97
N VAL A 12 66.88 -26.62 -6.00
CA VAL A 12 66.70 -27.95 -5.39
C VAL A 12 65.26 -28.04 -4.79
N LYS A 13 64.40 -28.97 -5.27
CA LYS A 13 63.13 -29.50 -4.66
C LYS A 13 61.99 -28.49 -4.31
N GLN A 14 60.68 -28.80 -4.29
CA GLN A 14 59.76 -29.85 -4.80
C GLN A 14 58.35 -29.18 -4.69
N SER A 15 57.45 -29.09 -5.67
CA SER A 15 56.66 -30.13 -6.38
C SER A 15 55.81 -31.01 -5.41
N LYS A 16 54.55 -31.39 -5.66
CA LYS A 16 53.65 -31.46 -6.86
C LYS A 16 52.21 -31.12 -6.38
N ALA A 17 51.21 -30.69 -7.16
CA ALA A 17 50.74 -31.02 -8.51
C ALA A 17 50.04 -32.40 -8.67
N ASN A 18 48.77 -32.34 -9.10
CA ASN A 18 48.02 -33.25 -9.99
C ASN A 18 46.95 -34.25 -9.46
N SER A 19 45.74 -34.01 -10.01
CA SER A 19 44.94 -34.90 -10.86
C SER A 19 43.90 -35.88 -10.30
N TRP A 20 42.66 -35.66 -10.78
CA TRP A 20 41.67 -36.64 -11.26
C TRP A 20 41.01 -37.60 -10.26
N SER A 21 39.67 -37.50 -10.14
CA SER A 21 38.75 -38.45 -10.81
C SER A 21 37.29 -38.14 -10.46
N ALA A 22 36.35 -38.53 -11.34
CA ALA A 22 34.92 -38.44 -11.08
C ALA A 22 34.42 -39.71 -10.37
N GLN A 23 33.57 -39.54 -9.35
CA GLN A 23 32.84 -40.63 -8.70
C GLN A 23 31.35 -40.28 -8.55
N ARG A 24 30.51 -41.32 -8.57
CA ARG A 24 29.04 -41.23 -8.45
C ARG A 24 28.65 -40.97 -6.98
N PRO A 25 27.50 -40.32 -6.71
CA PRO A 25 26.99 -40.21 -5.34
C PRO A 25 26.46 -41.57 -4.85
N GLU A 26 26.89 -41.98 -3.66
CA GLU A 26 26.37 -43.17 -2.97
C GLU A 26 25.04 -42.90 -2.26
N HIS A 27 24.33 -43.98 -1.92
CA HIS A 27 23.02 -43.93 -1.28
C HIS A 27 23.07 -43.35 0.14
N VAL A 28 22.37 -42.22 0.36
CA VAL A 28 22.04 -41.75 1.71
C VAL A 28 20.91 -42.61 2.30
N VAL A 29 21.25 -43.42 3.30
CA VAL A 29 20.28 -44.22 4.08
C VAL A 29 19.48 -43.28 5.00
N ARG A 30 18.15 -43.28 4.88
CA ARG A 30 17.26 -42.54 5.79
C ARG A 30 17.08 -43.30 7.11
N PRO A 31 17.07 -42.62 8.28
CA PRO A 31 16.65 -43.24 9.53
C PRO A 31 15.14 -43.56 9.52
N PRO A 32 14.68 -44.60 10.26
CA PRO A 32 13.28 -44.99 10.29
C PRO A 32 12.42 -43.99 11.09
N PRO A 33 11.12 -43.83 10.74
CA PRO A 33 10.21 -42.97 11.48
C PRO A 33 9.81 -43.57 12.84
N PRO A 34 9.45 -42.73 13.85
CA PRO A 34 8.97 -43.20 15.14
C PRO A 34 7.63 -43.95 15.03
N PRO A 35 7.34 -44.89 15.95
CA PRO A 35 6.17 -45.77 15.84
C PRO A 35 4.84 -45.00 16.01
N ARG A 36 3.91 -45.23 15.08
CA ARG A 36 2.54 -44.72 15.18
C ARG A 36 1.79 -45.43 16.31
N ALA A 37 1.44 -44.70 17.37
CA ALA A 37 0.50 -45.17 18.37
C ALA A 37 -0.88 -45.41 17.74
N ARG A 38 -1.36 -46.66 17.78
CA ARG A 38 -2.77 -46.99 17.55
C ARG A 38 -3.51 -46.89 18.89
N SER A 39 -4.55 -46.07 18.96
CA SER A 39 -5.63 -46.25 19.95
C SER A 39 -6.97 -46.40 19.23
N ARG A 40 -7.82 -47.29 19.76
CA ARG A 40 -9.14 -47.64 19.20
C ARG A 40 -10.20 -46.66 19.69
N ALA A 41 -11.29 -46.58 18.93
CA ALA A 41 -12.50 -45.89 19.34
C ALA A 41 -13.29 -46.65 20.43
N SER A 42 -13.69 -45.92 21.47
CA SER A 42 -14.87 -46.08 22.35
C SER A 42 -14.81 -44.87 23.31
N GLY A 43 -15.85 -44.32 23.91
CA GLY A 43 -17.29 -44.61 23.98
C GLY A 43 -17.89 -43.51 24.88
N GLY A 44 -19.19 -43.22 24.80
CA GLY A 44 -19.76 -42.03 25.45
C GLY A 44 -19.76 -42.06 27.00
N GLY A 45 -19.72 -40.88 27.62
CA GLY A 45 -19.86 -40.73 29.08
C GLY A 45 -20.17 -39.27 29.46
N ARG A 46 -21.27 -39.05 30.19
CA ARG A 46 -21.71 -37.71 30.62
C ARG A 46 -21.00 -37.27 31.92
N SER A 47 -21.09 -35.98 32.21
CA SER A 47 -21.07 -35.37 33.55
C SER A 47 -19.73 -35.29 34.31
N ALA A 48 -19.15 -34.08 34.31
CA ALA A 48 -18.59 -33.48 35.53
C ALA A 48 -18.71 -31.94 35.46
N ARG A 49 -19.41 -31.33 36.43
CA ARG A 49 -19.41 -29.86 36.60
C ARG A 49 -18.13 -29.46 37.32
N ALA A 50 -17.19 -28.81 36.62
CA ALA A 50 -16.07 -28.15 37.27
C ALA A 50 -16.57 -26.92 38.04
N ARG A 51 -16.24 -26.85 39.33
CA ARG A 51 -16.54 -25.68 40.19
C ARG A 51 -15.44 -24.65 39.94
N TRP A 52 -15.81 -23.43 39.56
CA TRP A 52 -14.87 -22.33 39.48
C TRP A 52 -14.37 -21.97 40.88
N ALA A 53 -13.05 -21.87 41.03
CA ALA A 53 -12.42 -21.46 42.28
C ALA A 53 -12.75 -19.98 42.58
N ARG A 54 -12.93 -19.66 43.87
CA ARG A 54 -13.11 -18.27 44.32
C ARG A 54 -11.79 -17.49 44.16
N PRO A 55 -11.83 -16.20 43.79
CA PRO A 55 -10.66 -15.32 43.88
C PRO A 55 -10.20 -15.15 45.33
N LEU A 56 -8.89 -15.09 45.54
CA LEU A 56 -8.29 -14.66 46.81
C LEU A 56 -8.35 -13.12 46.94
N PRO A 57 -8.43 -12.57 48.17
CA PRO A 57 -8.56 -11.13 48.38
C PRO A 57 -7.25 -10.37 48.13
N ALA A 58 -7.36 -9.12 47.69
CA ALA A 58 -6.24 -8.22 47.48
C ALA A 58 -5.62 -7.71 48.80
N PRO A 59 -4.31 -7.40 48.85
CA PRO A 59 -3.66 -6.82 50.02
C PRO A 59 -4.04 -5.35 50.25
N PRO A 60 -3.99 -4.85 51.50
CA PRO A 60 -4.49 -3.52 51.85
C PRO A 60 -3.56 -2.37 51.42
N SER A 61 -4.18 -1.23 51.10
CA SER A 61 -3.48 0.02 50.76
C SER A 61 -2.83 0.67 51.98
N VAL A 62 -1.54 1.02 51.88
CA VAL A 62 -0.86 1.86 52.89
C VAL A 62 -1.12 3.34 52.60
N ALA A 63 -1.71 4.04 53.56
CA ALA A 63 -1.92 5.48 53.48
C ALA A 63 -0.64 6.25 53.86
N ALA A 64 -0.27 7.26 53.05
CA ALA A 64 0.79 8.21 53.38
C ALA A 64 0.19 9.43 54.13
N PRO A 65 0.84 9.95 55.18
CA PRO A 65 0.28 11.03 55.99
C PRO A 65 0.41 12.41 55.35
N SER A 66 -0.63 13.22 55.50
CA SER A 66 -0.64 14.63 55.11
C SER A 66 0.07 15.52 56.13
N THR A 67 0.95 16.41 55.68
CA THR A 67 1.36 17.59 56.46
C THR A 67 1.21 18.87 55.62
N ARG A 68 0.38 19.79 56.11
CA ARG A 68 0.24 21.17 55.59
C ARG A 68 0.76 22.14 56.64
N ARG A 69 1.76 22.96 56.29
CA ARG A 69 1.91 24.33 56.79
C ARG A 69 2.74 25.16 55.82
N ALA A 70 2.39 26.44 55.71
CA ALA A 70 2.98 27.45 54.83
C ALA A 70 3.21 28.73 55.67
N PRO A 71 3.61 29.89 55.10
CA PRO A 71 4.51 30.16 53.96
C PRO A 71 5.72 31.04 54.39
N ALA A 72 6.67 31.32 53.49
CA ALA A 72 7.69 32.36 53.66
C ALA A 72 7.86 33.22 52.38
N ALA A 73 8.43 34.42 52.52
CA ALA A 73 8.20 35.56 51.61
C ALA A 73 9.15 35.69 50.40
N ARG A 74 8.75 36.55 49.43
CA ARG A 74 9.57 37.06 48.30
C ARG A 74 10.59 38.10 48.79
N PRO A 75 11.72 38.30 48.06
CA PRO A 75 11.79 39.25 46.93
C PRO A 75 12.52 38.63 45.71
N GLY A 76 12.64 39.24 44.53
CA GLY A 76 12.21 40.52 43.96
C GLY A 76 12.54 40.54 42.45
N ALA A 77 11.99 41.47 41.66
CA ALA A 77 12.20 41.54 40.20
C ALA A 77 13.39 42.45 39.82
N PRO A 78 13.86 42.35 38.55
CA PRO A 78 14.16 43.57 37.80
C PRO A 78 13.44 43.63 36.44
N ALA A 79 13.60 44.76 35.74
CA ALA A 79 12.59 45.30 34.85
C ALA A 79 12.90 45.24 33.33
N ARG A 80 11.83 45.48 32.58
CA ARG A 80 11.71 45.74 31.13
C ARG A 80 12.87 46.49 30.46
N ALA A 81 13.20 46.07 29.24
CA ALA A 81 13.76 46.94 28.20
C ALA A 81 12.75 47.13 27.05
N ARG A 82 12.74 48.31 26.42
CA ARG A 82 11.84 48.68 25.30
C ARG A 82 12.51 48.42 23.95
N ALA A 83 11.71 48.09 22.93
CA ALA A 83 12.01 48.44 21.54
C ALA A 83 10.75 49.00 20.87
N ARG A 84 10.86 50.16 20.22
CA ARG A 84 9.82 50.80 19.39
C ARG A 84 10.27 50.79 17.93
N ARG A 85 9.47 50.24 17.02
CA ARG A 85 9.19 50.67 15.62
C ARG A 85 7.82 50.07 15.26
N GLY A 86 6.91 50.68 14.51
CA GLY A 86 6.95 52.00 13.86
C GLY A 86 6.38 51.92 12.45
N GLU A 87 5.04 52.00 12.32
CA GLU A 87 4.26 52.28 11.09
C GLU A 87 4.39 51.20 9.97
N VAL A 88 3.49 51.02 9.00
CA VAL A 88 2.39 51.83 8.43
C VAL A 88 1.15 50.95 8.19
N GLU A 89 -0.05 51.51 8.30
CA GLU A 89 -1.35 50.88 7.94
C GLU A 89 -1.87 51.47 6.61
N ALA A 90 -2.44 50.64 5.72
CA ALA A 90 -3.10 51.10 4.48
C ALA A 90 -4.30 50.19 4.11
N PRO A 91 -5.41 50.75 3.56
CA PRO A 91 -6.73 50.09 3.54
C PRO A 91 -7.00 49.24 2.27
N PRO A 92 -8.04 48.38 2.27
CA PRO A 92 -8.37 47.51 1.14
C PRO A 92 -9.15 48.20 0.00
N ALA A 93 -8.93 47.73 -1.23
CA ALA A 93 -9.67 48.13 -2.43
C ALA A 93 -10.68 47.02 -2.88
N PRO A 94 -11.76 47.35 -3.62
CA PRO A 94 -13.00 46.57 -3.59
C PRO A 94 -13.22 45.56 -4.73
N HIS A 95 -14.24 44.71 -4.53
CA HIS A 95 -14.78 43.74 -5.50
C HIS A 95 -15.08 44.30 -6.92
N PRO A 96 -14.83 43.52 -7.99
CA PRO A 96 -15.53 43.68 -9.26
C PRO A 96 -16.93 43.03 -9.22
N ARG A 97 -17.87 43.64 -9.94
CA ARG A 97 -19.32 43.40 -9.87
C ARG A 97 -19.80 42.16 -10.64
N ALA A 98 -20.97 41.65 -10.24
CA ALA A 98 -21.76 40.69 -11.00
C ALA A 98 -22.13 41.22 -12.40
N ARG A 99 -22.28 40.29 -13.36
CA ARG A 99 -22.95 40.52 -14.66
C ARG A 99 -24.36 39.91 -14.65
N PRO A 100 -25.32 40.48 -15.42
CA PRO A 100 -26.75 40.29 -15.15
C PRO A 100 -27.33 39.00 -15.75
N ARG A 101 -28.38 38.50 -15.09
CA ARG A 101 -29.36 37.57 -15.67
C ARG A 101 -30.04 38.23 -16.87
N ARG A 102 -30.21 37.50 -17.98
CA ARG A 102 -31.12 37.90 -19.07
C ARG A 102 -32.47 37.23 -18.86
N ALA A 103 -33.54 38.01 -18.89
CA ALA A 103 -34.90 37.53 -18.61
C ALA A 103 -35.55 36.86 -19.84
N LEU A 104 -36.55 36.03 -19.54
CA LEU A 104 -37.44 35.31 -20.46
C LEU A 104 -38.43 36.24 -21.18
N SER A 105 -39.04 35.74 -22.27
CA SER A 105 -40.51 35.73 -22.58
C SER A 105 -40.80 35.71 -24.10
N PRO A 106 -42.03 35.37 -24.56
CA PRO A 106 -42.88 34.22 -24.18
C PRO A 106 -43.52 33.54 -25.43
N PHE A 107 -44.74 32.99 -25.29
CA PHE A 107 -45.59 32.24 -26.26
C PHE A 107 -45.18 30.76 -26.51
N GLY A 108 -46.10 29.79 -26.57
CA GLY A 108 -47.55 29.85 -26.34
C GLY A 108 -48.23 28.47 -26.40
N ALA A 109 -48.94 28.15 -25.31
CA ALA A 109 -50.09 27.26 -25.09
C ALA A 109 -50.69 26.37 -26.21
N GLY A 110 -51.12 25.16 -25.80
CA GLY A 110 -51.99 24.23 -26.54
C GLY A 110 -51.36 22.83 -26.70
N GLY A 111 -51.88 21.71 -26.18
CA GLY A 111 -53.08 21.50 -25.37
C GLY A 111 -54.15 20.65 -26.06
N ALA A 112 -53.93 19.33 -26.21
CA ALA A 112 -55.00 18.35 -26.48
C ALA A 112 -54.57 16.91 -26.12
N SER A 113 -55.55 16.11 -25.69
CA SER A 113 -55.41 14.70 -25.29
C SER A 113 -55.62 13.74 -26.46
N ALA A 114 -54.90 12.60 -26.47
CA ALA A 114 -55.39 11.37 -27.08
C ALA A 114 -54.74 10.12 -26.43
N ARG A 115 -55.57 9.27 -25.82
CA ARG A 115 -55.19 7.87 -25.53
C ARG A 115 -55.26 7.06 -26.83
N ALA A 116 -54.21 6.30 -27.13
CA ALA A 116 -54.32 5.12 -27.99
C ALA A 116 -53.29 4.07 -27.54
N ALA A 117 -53.75 2.85 -27.27
CA ALA A 117 -52.87 1.73 -26.94
C ALA A 117 -52.31 1.10 -28.22
N ARG A 118 -51.06 0.63 -28.17
CA ARG A 118 -50.60 -0.51 -28.99
C ARG A 118 -49.37 -1.16 -28.35
N ALA A 119 -49.43 -2.47 -28.21
CA ALA A 119 -48.27 -3.31 -27.89
C ALA A 119 -47.47 -3.56 -29.18
N ALA A 120 -46.14 -3.59 -29.09
CA ALA A 120 -45.28 -4.29 -30.05
C ALA A 120 -43.83 -4.45 -29.56
N VAL A 121 -43.40 -5.70 -29.49
CA VAL A 121 -42.11 -6.22 -29.98
C VAL A 121 -40.81 -5.81 -29.26
N VAL A 122 -40.16 -6.85 -28.71
CA VAL A 122 -38.75 -6.91 -28.28
C VAL A 122 -37.82 -6.68 -29.47
N GLY A 123 -36.83 -5.79 -29.31
CA GLY A 123 -35.82 -5.49 -30.32
C GLY A 123 -34.50 -5.04 -29.71
N SER A 124 -33.79 -5.97 -29.03
CA SER A 124 -32.44 -5.70 -28.52
C SER A 124 -31.44 -5.61 -29.67
N GLY A 125 -31.22 -4.41 -30.19
CA GLY A 125 -30.22 -4.15 -31.23
C GLY A 125 -28.81 -4.38 -30.71
N THR A 126 -28.15 -5.41 -31.23
CA THR A 126 -26.71 -5.66 -31.00
C THR A 126 -25.88 -4.53 -31.63
N VAL A 127 -25.23 -3.73 -30.78
CA VAL A 127 -24.23 -2.76 -31.25
C VAL A 127 -23.00 -3.54 -31.70
N ARG A 128 -22.95 -3.83 -33.00
CA ARG A 128 -21.80 -4.44 -33.66
C ARG A 128 -20.66 -3.42 -33.72
N ALA A 129 -19.76 -3.47 -32.75
CA ALA A 129 -18.54 -2.67 -32.77
C ALA A 129 -17.77 -2.92 -34.07
N MET A 130 -17.51 -1.87 -34.84
CA MET A 130 -16.62 -1.96 -35.99
C MET A 130 -15.18 -2.01 -35.52
N ALA A 131 -14.62 -3.22 -35.44
CA ALA A 131 -13.18 -3.39 -35.31
C ALA A 131 -12.51 -2.93 -36.61
N SER A 132 -11.84 -1.77 -36.58
CA SER A 132 -10.92 -1.38 -37.64
C SER A 132 -9.67 -2.25 -37.54
N SER A 133 -9.38 -3.01 -38.59
CA SER A 133 -8.19 -3.86 -38.68
C SER A 133 -6.91 -3.04 -38.87
N ALA A 134 -6.41 -2.44 -37.79
CA ALA A 134 -5.00 -2.11 -37.66
C ALA A 134 -4.28 -3.36 -37.11
N SER A 135 -3.10 -3.67 -37.64
CA SER A 135 -2.21 -4.66 -37.03
C SER A 135 -1.66 -4.05 -35.73
N SER A 136 -2.38 -4.24 -34.63
CA SER A 136 -2.03 -3.66 -33.33
C SER A 136 -0.84 -4.39 -32.73
N THR A 137 0.37 -3.94 -33.05
CA THR A 137 1.56 -4.25 -32.27
C THR A 137 1.32 -3.81 -30.83
N ALA A 138 1.28 -4.74 -29.88
CA ALA A 138 1.01 -4.42 -28.48
C ALA A 138 1.95 -3.31 -27.96
N ASP A 139 1.40 -2.34 -27.25
CA ASP A 139 2.16 -1.20 -26.73
C ASP A 139 3.30 -1.66 -25.81
N GLY A 140 4.43 -0.95 -25.89
CA GLY A 140 5.63 -1.24 -25.12
C GLY A 140 5.65 -0.54 -23.76
N VAL A 141 6.13 -1.24 -22.74
CA VAL A 141 6.41 -0.69 -21.40
C VAL A 141 7.85 -1.02 -21.02
N ALA A 142 8.59 -0.04 -20.50
CA ALA A 142 9.89 -0.29 -19.89
C ALA A 142 9.74 -0.43 -18.37
N VAL A 143 10.45 -1.38 -17.77
CA VAL A 143 10.63 -1.48 -16.31
C VAL A 143 12.12 -1.38 -16.01
N VAL A 144 12.51 -0.35 -15.25
CA VAL A 144 13.91 0.02 -15.01
C VAL A 144 14.28 -0.32 -13.58
N GLY A 145 15.03 -1.42 -13.40
CA GLY A 145 15.33 -2.07 -12.13
C GLY A 145 14.53 -3.36 -11.95
N SER A 146 15.21 -4.51 -11.87
CA SER A 146 14.62 -5.86 -11.86
C SER A 146 14.45 -6.49 -10.46
N GLY A 147 14.46 -5.64 -9.44
CA GLY A 147 14.16 -6.01 -8.05
C GLY A 147 12.70 -6.45 -7.83
N LEU A 148 12.32 -6.65 -6.57
CA LEU A 148 10.99 -7.17 -6.18
C LEU A 148 9.82 -6.39 -6.82
N ILE A 149 9.88 -5.05 -6.79
CA ILE A 149 8.84 -4.17 -7.35
C ILE A 149 8.84 -4.23 -8.89
N GLY A 150 10.02 -4.20 -9.53
CA GLY A 150 10.13 -4.31 -10.99
C GLY A 150 9.58 -5.62 -11.55
N ARG A 151 9.89 -6.76 -10.90
CA ARG A 151 9.31 -8.06 -11.27
C ARG A 151 7.78 -8.07 -11.15
N SER A 152 7.26 -7.48 -10.08
CA SER A 152 5.82 -7.37 -9.85
C SER A 152 5.14 -6.53 -10.94
N TRP A 153 5.74 -5.40 -11.33
CA TRP A 153 5.26 -4.57 -12.44
C TRP A 153 5.32 -5.31 -13.78
N ALA A 154 6.43 -5.98 -14.09
CA ALA A 154 6.58 -6.73 -15.34
C ALA A 154 5.46 -7.78 -15.51
N MET A 155 5.15 -8.52 -14.44
CA MET A 155 4.04 -9.48 -14.42
C MET A 155 2.66 -8.80 -14.56
N LEU A 156 2.45 -7.64 -13.92
CA LEU A 156 1.19 -6.89 -14.04
C LEU A 156 0.97 -6.38 -15.47
N PHE A 157 1.98 -5.74 -16.07
CA PHE A 157 1.91 -5.24 -17.45
C PHE A 157 1.71 -6.37 -18.48
N ALA A 158 2.44 -7.48 -18.34
CA ALA A 158 2.25 -8.66 -19.20
C ALA A 158 0.84 -9.25 -19.07
N SER A 159 0.26 -9.27 -17.86
CA SER A 159 -1.13 -9.72 -17.66
C SER A 159 -2.19 -8.84 -18.33
N GLY A 160 -1.86 -7.57 -18.61
CA GLY A 160 -2.67 -6.65 -19.41
C GLY A 160 -2.39 -6.69 -20.91
N GLY A 161 -1.51 -7.59 -21.38
CA GLY A 161 -1.15 -7.75 -22.79
C GLY A 161 -0.06 -6.81 -23.32
N PHE A 162 0.64 -6.08 -22.44
CA PHE A 162 1.72 -5.16 -22.84
C PHE A 162 3.04 -5.92 -23.05
N ARG A 163 3.84 -5.49 -24.04
CA ARG A 163 5.24 -5.97 -24.18
C ARG A 163 6.11 -5.24 -23.17
N VAL A 164 6.85 -5.99 -22.34
CA VAL A 164 7.69 -5.46 -21.27
C VAL A 164 9.16 -5.64 -21.61
N LYS A 165 9.91 -4.54 -21.68
CA LYS A 165 11.38 -4.55 -21.65
C LYS A 165 11.83 -4.34 -20.21
N LEU A 166 12.43 -5.36 -19.61
CA LEU A 166 12.98 -5.34 -18.24
C LEU A 166 14.48 -5.02 -18.30
N TYR A 167 14.85 -3.84 -17.83
CA TYR A 167 16.24 -3.37 -17.77
C TYR A 167 16.76 -3.41 -16.34
N ASP A 168 18.04 -3.73 -16.19
CA ASP A 168 18.81 -3.51 -14.97
C ASP A 168 20.27 -3.23 -15.37
N ILE A 169 21.00 -2.48 -14.54
CA ILE A 169 22.43 -2.23 -14.76
C ILE A 169 23.25 -3.51 -14.57
N GLU A 170 22.78 -4.43 -13.71
CA GLU A 170 23.37 -5.75 -13.50
C GLU A 170 22.67 -6.81 -14.36
N GLN A 171 23.32 -7.29 -15.43
CA GLN A 171 22.74 -8.33 -16.32
C GLN A 171 22.42 -9.66 -15.62
N GLN A 172 23.09 -9.95 -14.51
CA GLN A 172 22.78 -11.11 -13.67
C GLN A 172 21.44 -10.95 -12.93
N GLN A 173 21.07 -9.71 -12.54
CA GLN A 173 19.76 -9.43 -11.95
C GLN A 173 18.66 -9.65 -12.97
N VAL A 174 18.80 -9.14 -14.21
CA VAL A 174 17.83 -9.37 -15.29
C VAL A 174 17.60 -10.87 -15.52
N THR A 175 18.68 -11.65 -15.61
CA THR A 175 18.61 -13.12 -15.80
C THR A 175 17.88 -13.80 -14.64
N GLY A 176 18.29 -13.53 -13.39
CA GLY A 176 17.65 -14.09 -12.21
C GLY A 176 16.20 -13.62 -12.02
N ALA A 177 15.87 -12.41 -12.49
CA ALA A 177 14.54 -11.85 -12.46
C ALA A 177 13.59 -12.56 -13.45
N LEU A 178 14.02 -12.79 -14.68
CA LEU A 178 13.25 -13.55 -15.67
C LEU A 178 12.99 -14.99 -15.20
N ASP A 179 13.99 -15.65 -14.58
CA ASP A 179 13.83 -16.97 -13.98
C ASP A 179 12.88 -16.98 -12.78
N THR A 180 12.87 -15.92 -11.97
CA THR A 180 11.96 -15.74 -10.84
C THR A 180 10.53 -15.52 -11.33
N ILE A 181 10.34 -14.61 -12.29
CA ILE A 181 9.06 -14.32 -12.95
C ILE A 181 8.48 -15.61 -13.56
N ARG A 182 9.29 -16.42 -14.26
CA ARG A 182 8.87 -17.72 -14.83
C ARG A 182 8.37 -18.71 -13.78
N LYS A 183 9.02 -18.79 -12.62
CA LYS A 183 8.59 -19.66 -11.51
C LYS A 183 7.29 -19.17 -10.89
N GLU A 184 7.22 -17.87 -10.60
CA GLU A 184 6.07 -17.23 -9.95
C GLU A 184 4.81 -17.32 -10.82
N MET A 185 4.91 -17.01 -12.12
CA MET A 185 3.76 -17.07 -13.03
C MET A 185 3.20 -18.50 -13.19
N LYS A 186 4.05 -19.53 -13.13
CA LYS A 186 3.59 -20.93 -13.11
C LYS A 186 2.90 -21.30 -11.80
N LEU A 187 3.38 -20.78 -10.66
CA LEU A 187 2.72 -20.97 -9.36
C LEU A 187 1.34 -20.25 -9.32
N LEU A 188 1.27 -19.04 -9.88
CA LEU A 188 0.03 -18.27 -10.02
C LEU A 188 -0.97 -18.95 -10.96
N GLU A 189 -0.53 -19.54 -12.06
CA GLU A 189 -1.38 -20.31 -12.97
C GLU A 189 -1.92 -21.58 -12.27
N GLN A 190 -1.04 -22.38 -11.65
CA GLN A 190 -1.42 -23.60 -10.91
C GLN A 190 -2.39 -23.33 -9.75
N SER A 191 -2.27 -22.18 -9.09
CA SER A 191 -3.17 -21.76 -8.01
C SER A 191 -4.41 -21.00 -8.49
N GLY A 192 -4.61 -20.84 -9.81
CA GLY A 192 -5.72 -20.08 -10.40
C GLY A 192 -5.75 -18.62 -9.92
N ALA A 193 -4.57 -18.02 -9.72
CA ALA A 193 -4.34 -16.66 -9.24
C ALA A 193 -3.69 -15.75 -10.29
N LEU A 194 -3.29 -16.29 -11.45
CA LEU A 194 -2.82 -15.52 -12.60
C LEU A 194 -3.87 -14.50 -13.03
N LYS A 195 -3.46 -13.24 -13.22
CA LYS A 195 -4.29 -12.14 -13.71
C LYS A 195 -4.39 -12.17 -15.25
N GLY A 196 -5.40 -11.49 -15.78
CA GLY A 196 -5.61 -11.35 -17.22
C GLY A 196 -6.31 -12.55 -17.84
N SER A 197 -6.45 -12.53 -19.18
CA SER A 197 -7.03 -13.63 -19.97
C SER A 197 -5.98 -14.48 -20.69
N LEU A 198 -4.71 -14.06 -20.66
CA LEU A 198 -3.59 -14.76 -21.28
C LEU A 198 -3.03 -15.84 -20.33
N GLY A 199 -2.60 -16.98 -20.87
CA GLY A 199 -1.91 -18.02 -20.11
C GLY A 199 -0.50 -17.61 -19.67
N ALA A 200 0.12 -18.35 -18.76
CA ALA A 200 1.42 -17.98 -18.21
C ALA A 200 2.52 -17.91 -19.28
N GLU A 201 2.57 -18.86 -20.22
CA GLU A 201 3.56 -18.84 -21.31
C GLU A 201 3.36 -17.69 -22.30
N GLU A 202 2.10 -17.29 -22.56
CA GLU A 202 1.79 -16.12 -23.41
C GLU A 202 2.25 -14.82 -22.75
N GLN A 203 1.96 -14.65 -21.45
CA GLN A 203 2.43 -13.51 -20.68
C GLN A 203 3.96 -13.50 -20.54
N LEU A 204 4.60 -14.67 -20.40
CA LEU A 204 6.07 -14.79 -20.37
C LEU A 204 6.71 -14.38 -21.69
N ALA A 205 6.10 -14.71 -22.83
CA ALA A 205 6.57 -14.30 -24.15
C ALA A 205 6.51 -12.77 -24.37
N LEU A 206 5.72 -12.04 -23.56
CA LEU A 206 5.68 -10.57 -23.57
C LEU A 206 6.81 -9.93 -22.75
N ILE A 207 7.53 -10.66 -21.89
CA ILE A 207 8.56 -10.11 -21.00
C ILE A 207 9.95 -10.47 -21.55
N SER A 208 10.72 -9.47 -21.97
CA SER A 208 12.10 -9.62 -22.41
C SER A 208 13.07 -8.84 -21.53
N GLY A 209 14.27 -9.38 -21.33
CA GLY A 209 15.39 -8.64 -20.73
C GLY A 209 16.03 -7.71 -21.75
N CYS A 210 16.49 -6.54 -21.32
CA CYS A 210 17.23 -5.60 -22.17
C CYS A 210 18.46 -5.06 -21.42
N SER A 211 19.61 -5.02 -22.09
CA SER A 211 20.90 -4.65 -21.49
C SER A 211 21.29 -3.18 -21.68
N ASP A 212 20.65 -2.50 -22.62
CA ASP A 212 20.89 -1.08 -22.91
C ASP A 212 19.65 -0.24 -22.56
N LEU A 213 19.86 0.92 -21.93
CA LEU A 213 18.76 1.75 -21.45
C LEU A 213 17.99 2.44 -22.59
N ARG A 214 18.67 2.79 -23.69
CA ARG A 214 18.04 3.43 -24.87
C ARG A 214 17.19 2.41 -25.62
N GLU A 215 17.73 1.21 -25.86
CA GLU A 215 16.96 0.09 -26.41
C GLU A 215 15.77 -0.27 -25.50
N ALA A 216 15.92 -0.21 -24.17
CA ALA A 216 14.86 -0.54 -23.23
C ALA A 216 13.64 0.41 -23.31
N VAL A 217 13.85 1.69 -23.60
CA VAL A 217 12.78 2.71 -23.63
C VAL A 217 12.25 3.02 -25.03
N GLU A 218 12.96 2.63 -26.09
CA GLU A 218 12.55 2.87 -27.47
C GLU A 218 11.17 2.29 -27.78
N GLY A 219 10.26 3.15 -28.27
CA GLY A 219 8.90 2.81 -28.65
C GLY A 219 7.96 2.48 -27.49
N THR A 220 8.33 2.81 -26.24
CA THR A 220 7.49 2.57 -25.06
C THR A 220 6.53 3.72 -24.77
N VAL A 221 5.34 3.41 -24.27
CA VAL A 221 4.32 4.40 -23.88
C VAL A 221 4.38 4.78 -22.40
N HIS A 222 5.06 3.97 -21.59
CA HIS A 222 5.24 4.13 -20.15
C HIS A 222 6.57 3.52 -19.69
N ILE A 223 7.29 4.22 -18.83
CA ILE A 223 8.54 3.77 -18.20
C ILE A 223 8.32 3.77 -16.69
N GLN A 224 8.44 2.59 -16.05
CA GLN A 224 8.30 2.43 -14.61
C GLN A 224 9.67 2.19 -13.94
N GLU A 225 10.17 3.22 -13.27
CA GLU A 225 11.40 3.20 -12.48
C GLU A 225 11.18 2.45 -11.16
N CYS A 226 12.07 1.50 -10.89
CA CYS A 226 12.02 0.52 -9.79
C CYS A 226 13.40 0.30 -9.13
N VAL A 227 14.33 1.26 -9.26
CA VAL A 227 15.66 1.23 -8.64
C VAL A 227 15.58 1.57 -7.14
N PRO A 228 16.64 1.34 -6.34
CA PRO A 228 16.64 1.60 -4.89
C PRO A 228 16.16 3.00 -4.50
N GLU A 229 15.66 3.12 -3.27
CA GLU A 229 15.05 4.33 -2.73
C GLU A 229 16.11 5.37 -2.29
N ASN A 230 16.89 5.85 -3.26
CA ASN A 230 17.89 6.91 -3.12
C ASN A 230 17.57 8.04 -4.11
N LEU A 231 17.55 9.29 -3.62
CA LEU A 231 17.13 10.44 -4.40
C LEU A 231 18.12 10.76 -5.53
N GLU A 232 19.41 10.76 -5.23
CA GLU A 232 20.47 11.13 -6.18
C GLU A 232 20.53 10.12 -7.34
N LEU A 233 20.43 8.83 -7.05
CA LEU A 233 20.37 7.75 -8.04
C LEU A 233 19.15 7.89 -8.97
N LYS A 234 17.96 8.15 -8.41
CA LYS A 234 16.75 8.35 -9.21
C LYS A 234 16.83 9.62 -10.06
N GLN A 235 17.34 10.73 -9.51
CA GLN A 235 17.57 11.97 -10.27
C GLN A 235 18.55 11.75 -11.42
N GLN A 236 19.66 11.05 -11.20
CA GLN A 236 20.63 10.70 -12.25
C GLN A 236 19.99 9.85 -13.35
N LEU A 237 19.20 8.84 -12.98
CA LEU A 237 18.48 7.99 -13.92
C LEU A 237 17.43 8.80 -14.72
N PHE A 238 16.60 9.61 -14.06
CA PHE A 238 15.62 10.42 -14.77
C PHE A 238 16.27 11.47 -15.68
N ALA A 239 17.42 12.04 -15.31
CA ALA A 239 18.19 12.93 -16.19
C ALA A 239 18.82 12.21 -17.40
N GLN A 240 19.12 10.91 -17.30
CA GLN A 240 19.52 10.09 -18.46
C GLN A 240 18.33 9.78 -19.36
N LEU A 241 17.18 9.42 -18.77
CA LEU A 241 15.93 9.18 -19.49
C LEU A 241 15.48 10.43 -20.27
N ASP A 242 15.52 11.60 -19.62
CA ASP A 242 15.13 12.91 -20.19
C ASP A 242 15.89 13.30 -21.47
N GLN A 243 17.09 12.73 -21.69
CA GLN A 243 17.92 12.95 -22.89
C GLN A 243 17.61 11.99 -24.05
N ILE A 244 16.85 10.92 -23.81
CA ILE A 244 16.69 9.81 -24.77
C ILE A 244 15.23 9.47 -25.10
N VAL A 245 14.27 9.95 -24.30
CA VAL A 245 12.84 9.76 -24.53
C VAL A 245 12.23 10.82 -25.45
N ASP A 246 11.03 10.53 -25.96
CA ASP A 246 10.21 11.47 -26.72
C ASP A 246 9.21 12.24 -25.83
N GLY A 247 8.48 13.18 -26.45
CA GLY A 247 7.41 13.94 -25.78
C GLY A 247 6.11 13.17 -25.51
N ASN A 248 6.07 11.85 -25.79
CA ASN A 248 4.86 11.03 -25.69
C ASN A 248 4.93 9.96 -24.59
N VAL A 249 6.10 9.46 -24.20
CA VAL A 249 6.20 8.47 -23.11
C VAL A 249 5.81 9.06 -21.74
N VAL A 250 5.31 8.25 -20.81
CA VAL A 250 5.18 8.62 -19.39
C VAL A 250 6.42 8.19 -18.61
N LEU A 251 6.99 9.09 -17.79
CA LEU A 251 8.06 8.80 -16.85
C LEU A 251 7.47 8.60 -15.44
N SER A 252 7.55 7.38 -14.90
CA SER A 252 6.88 7.02 -13.65
C SER A 252 7.86 6.44 -12.63
N SER A 253 7.90 6.99 -11.43
CA SER A 253 8.66 6.41 -10.30
C SER A 253 7.80 5.51 -9.42
N SER A 254 8.36 4.40 -8.92
CA SER A 254 7.72 3.56 -7.90
C SER A 254 7.97 4.03 -6.47
N SER A 255 8.58 5.21 -6.25
CA SER A 255 8.96 5.68 -4.92
C SER A 255 7.77 5.76 -3.94
N SER A 256 8.04 5.39 -2.70
CA SER A 256 7.11 5.32 -1.56
C SER A 256 7.13 6.55 -0.65
N CYS A 257 8.17 7.39 -0.78
CA CYS A 257 8.38 8.54 0.10
C CYS A 257 9.00 9.78 -0.56
N LEU A 258 9.70 9.67 -1.69
CA LEU A 258 10.36 10.80 -2.34
C LEU A 258 9.34 11.63 -3.12
N LEU A 259 9.32 12.95 -2.86
CA LEU A 259 8.37 13.85 -3.50
C LEU A 259 8.69 14.04 -5.00
N PRO A 260 7.68 14.06 -5.88
CA PRO A 260 7.82 14.42 -7.29
C PRO A 260 8.66 15.70 -7.53
N SER A 261 8.46 16.76 -6.73
CA SER A 261 9.22 18.03 -6.81
C SER A 261 10.71 17.90 -6.52
N LYS A 262 11.15 16.77 -5.94
CA LYS A 262 12.57 16.44 -5.78
C LYS A 262 13.05 15.50 -6.88
N LEU A 263 12.27 14.49 -7.24
CA LEU A 263 12.62 13.50 -8.26
C LEU A 263 12.78 14.11 -9.66
N PHE A 264 11.90 15.05 -10.04
CA PHE A 264 11.75 15.51 -11.42
C PHE A 264 12.18 16.97 -11.64
N ALA A 265 12.89 17.56 -10.66
CA ALA A 265 13.31 18.95 -10.71
C ALA A 265 14.25 19.23 -11.90
N GLY A 266 13.85 20.17 -12.77
CA GLY A 266 14.68 20.63 -13.88
C GLY A 266 14.70 19.74 -15.13
N LEU A 267 13.90 18.66 -15.18
CA LEU A 267 13.77 17.82 -16.37
C LEU A 267 13.00 18.55 -17.49
N VAL A 268 13.43 18.38 -18.74
CA VAL A 268 12.76 18.94 -19.93
C VAL A 268 11.35 18.34 -20.08
N HIS A 269 11.23 17.03 -19.88
CA HIS A 269 9.98 16.28 -20.00
C HIS A 269 9.19 16.21 -18.68
N VAL A 270 9.40 17.13 -17.72
CA VAL A 270 8.72 17.12 -16.39
C VAL A 270 7.19 17.01 -16.47
N ARG A 271 6.57 17.49 -17.56
CA ARG A 271 5.12 17.37 -17.81
C ARG A 271 4.65 15.92 -18.00
N GLN A 272 5.54 15.01 -18.35
CA GLN A 272 5.33 13.57 -18.51
C GLN A 272 5.69 12.77 -17.24
N CYS A 273 6.19 13.41 -16.18
CA CYS A 273 6.63 12.76 -14.96
C CYS A 273 5.52 12.62 -13.92
N LEU A 274 5.49 11.51 -13.18
CA LEU A 274 4.73 11.32 -11.94
C LEU A 274 5.33 10.20 -11.07
N VAL A 275 4.84 10.07 -9.82
CA VAL A 275 5.02 8.85 -9.03
C VAL A 275 3.77 7.98 -9.21
N ALA A 276 3.96 6.68 -9.46
CA ALA A 276 2.93 5.65 -9.37
C ALA A 276 3.37 4.61 -8.33
N HIS A 277 3.11 4.92 -7.05
CA HIS A 277 3.55 4.12 -5.90
C HIS A 277 2.67 2.87 -5.74
N PRO A 278 3.20 1.64 -5.90
CA PRO A 278 2.45 0.40 -5.66
C PRO A 278 2.59 -0.05 -4.20
N VAL A 279 1.61 -0.81 -3.70
CA VAL A 279 1.68 -1.42 -2.36
C VAL A 279 2.20 -2.85 -2.44
N ASN A 280 3.21 -3.20 -1.66
CA ASN A 280 3.82 -4.53 -1.67
C ASN A 280 2.98 -5.57 -0.89
N PRO A 281 2.65 -6.77 -1.46
CA PRO A 281 2.93 -7.26 -2.81
C PRO A 281 1.97 -6.70 -3.88
N PRO A 282 2.46 -6.05 -4.97
CA PRO A 282 1.59 -5.33 -5.92
C PRO A 282 0.64 -6.24 -6.70
N TYR A 283 0.97 -7.53 -6.83
CA TYR A 283 0.12 -8.51 -7.51
C TYR A 283 -1.14 -8.88 -6.70
N HIS A 284 -1.16 -8.64 -5.39
CA HIS A 284 -2.32 -8.93 -4.53
C HIS A 284 -2.95 -7.67 -3.93
N VAL A 285 -2.17 -6.62 -3.70
CA VAL A 285 -2.68 -5.33 -3.21
C VAL A 285 -2.79 -4.37 -4.40
N PRO A 286 -4.01 -4.10 -4.93
CA PRO A 286 -4.16 -3.42 -6.22
C PRO A 286 -3.97 -1.90 -6.14
N LEU A 287 -3.83 -1.30 -4.96
CA LEU A 287 -3.72 0.15 -4.81
C LEU A 287 -2.46 0.68 -5.49
N VAL A 288 -2.61 1.77 -6.26
CA VAL A 288 -1.50 2.56 -6.80
C VAL A 288 -1.77 4.04 -6.51
N GLU A 289 -0.89 4.71 -5.77
CA GLU A 289 -0.99 6.15 -5.54
C GLU A 289 -0.32 6.91 -6.69
N LEU A 290 -1.12 7.65 -7.47
CA LEU A 290 -0.62 8.53 -8.53
C LEU A 290 -0.39 9.93 -7.95
N VAL A 291 0.87 10.35 -7.89
CA VAL A 291 1.29 11.64 -7.32
C VAL A 291 1.95 12.50 -8.40
N PRO A 292 1.36 13.65 -8.78
CA PRO A 292 1.90 14.53 -9.80
C PRO A 292 3.03 15.41 -9.23
N HIS A 293 4.00 15.75 -10.09
CA HIS A 293 4.75 16.99 -9.98
C HIS A 293 3.79 18.18 -10.14
N PRO A 294 4.05 19.36 -9.54
CA PRO A 294 3.25 20.57 -9.78
C PRO A 294 3.04 20.95 -11.26
N GLU A 295 3.92 20.47 -12.15
CA GLU A 295 3.87 20.71 -13.60
C GLU A 295 3.44 19.49 -14.44
N THR A 296 3.11 18.35 -13.82
CA THR A 296 2.61 17.16 -14.53
C THR A 296 1.36 17.53 -15.34
N ALA A 297 1.34 17.21 -16.63
CA ALA A 297 0.18 17.48 -17.47
C ALA A 297 -1.01 16.60 -17.03
N PRO A 298 -2.26 17.13 -17.04
CA PRO A 298 -3.46 16.33 -16.73
C PRO A 298 -3.56 15.07 -17.60
N ALA A 299 -3.20 15.16 -18.88
CA ALA A 299 -3.17 14.02 -19.80
C ALA A 299 -2.21 12.89 -19.36
N THR A 300 -1.10 13.22 -18.70
CA THR A 300 -0.17 12.23 -18.11
C THR A 300 -0.86 11.47 -16.98
N MET A 301 -1.49 12.20 -16.05
CA MET A 301 -2.26 11.61 -14.95
C MET A 301 -3.41 10.73 -15.45
N ASP A 302 -4.12 11.16 -16.50
CA ASP A 302 -5.26 10.43 -17.06
C ASP A 302 -4.82 9.17 -17.83
N ARG A 303 -3.73 9.25 -18.60
CA ARG A 303 -3.13 8.09 -19.28
C ARG A 303 -2.65 7.04 -18.29
N THR A 304 -1.92 7.44 -17.24
CA THR A 304 -1.48 6.48 -16.22
C THR A 304 -2.66 5.94 -15.41
N TYR A 305 -3.68 6.75 -15.11
CA TYR A 305 -4.89 6.25 -14.47
C TYR A 305 -5.59 5.18 -15.32
N ALA A 306 -5.72 5.39 -16.63
CA ALA A 306 -6.28 4.41 -17.56
C ALA A 306 -5.41 3.14 -17.64
N LEU A 307 -4.09 3.29 -17.80
CA LEU A 307 -3.13 2.19 -17.86
C LEU A 307 -3.18 1.31 -16.60
N MET A 308 -3.18 1.92 -15.41
CA MET A 308 -3.25 1.20 -14.14
C MET A 308 -4.58 0.45 -13.98
N ARG A 309 -5.70 1.01 -14.48
CA ARG A 309 -6.99 0.29 -14.54
C ARG A 309 -6.95 -0.89 -15.52
N GLN A 310 -6.31 -0.73 -16.67
CA GLN A 310 -6.21 -1.77 -17.71
C GLN A 310 -5.47 -3.02 -17.22
N ILE A 311 -4.41 -2.86 -16.43
CA ILE A 311 -3.66 -3.96 -15.80
C ILE A 311 -4.31 -4.49 -14.49
N GLY A 312 -5.57 -4.12 -14.23
CA GLY A 312 -6.34 -4.61 -13.08
C GLY A 312 -5.97 -4.01 -11.72
N GLN A 313 -5.22 -2.91 -11.69
CA GLN A 313 -4.91 -2.16 -10.47
C GLN A 313 -5.99 -1.10 -10.18
N SER A 314 -5.93 -0.51 -8.99
CA SER A 314 -6.85 0.48 -8.44
C SER A 314 -6.11 1.79 -8.17
N PRO A 315 -5.85 2.60 -9.21
CA PRO A 315 -5.19 3.89 -9.07
C PRO A 315 -6.05 4.89 -8.28
N VAL A 316 -5.41 5.68 -7.43
CA VAL A 316 -5.98 6.87 -6.78
C VAL A 316 -5.16 8.11 -7.16
N ARG A 317 -5.83 9.25 -7.36
CA ARG A 317 -5.14 10.53 -7.66
C ARG A 317 -4.84 11.27 -6.36
N ILE A 318 -3.58 11.35 -5.98
CA ILE A 318 -3.11 12.27 -4.94
C ILE A 318 -3.04 13.66 -5.57
N LEU A 319 -3.89 14.60 -5.13
CA LEU A 319 -4.09 15.87 -5.84
C LEU A 319 -2.90 16.84 -5.75
N LYS A 320 -2.11 16.72 -4.68
CA LYS A 320 -0.89 17.49 -4.40
C LYS A 320 0.06 16.60 -3.62
N GLU A 321 1.35 16.66 -3.93
CA GLU A 321 2.37 15.93 -3.17
C GLU A 321 2.37 16.33 -1.67
N VAL A 322 2.70 15.36 -0.83
CA VAL A 322 2.82 15.49 0.63
C VAL A 322 3.63 14.32 1.15
N ASP A 323 4.44 14.53 2.19
CA ASP A 323 5.25 13.46 2.79
C ASP A 323 4.37 12.28 3.24
N GLY A 324 4.72 11.08 2.77
CA GLY A 324 3.98 9.84 3.01
C GLY A 324 2.67 9.67 2.22
N PHE A 325 2.41 10.52 1.21
CA PHE A 325 1.24 10.45 0.32
C PHE A 325 -0.09 10.31 1.09
N ALA A 326 -0.97 9.35 0.78
CA ALA A 326 -2.14 9.06 1.62
C ALA A 326 -1.94 7.80 2.47
N LEU A 327 -1.42 6.71 1.89
CA LEU A 327 -1.29 5.43 2.58
C LEU A 327 -0.35 5.50 3.77
N ASN A 328 0.88 5.98 3.59
CA ASN A 328 1.86 6.02 4.68
C ASN A 328 1.42 7.04 5.76
N ARG A 329 0.72 8.12 5.40
CA ARG A 329 0.12 9.05 6.40
C ARG A 329 -0.93 8.38 7.28
N LEU A 330 -1.83 7.57 6.71
CA LEU A 330 -2.83 6.80 7.46
C LEU A 330 -2.17 5.70 8.31
N GLN A 331 -1.19 5.00 7.75
CA GLN A 331 -0.43 3.96 8.44
C GLN A 331 0.35 4.54 9.64
N TYR A 332 1.04 5.67 9.48
CA TYR A 332 1.84 6.28 10.55
C TYR A 332 0.97 6.96 11.61
N ALA A 333 -0.22 7.47 11.26
CA ALA A 333 -1.20 7.93 12.25
C ALA A 333 -1.66 6.77 13.16
N LEU A 334 -1.93 5.59 12.58
CA LEU A 334 -2.27 4.38 13.32
C LEU A 334 -1.09 3.88 14.18
N ILE A 335 0.10 3.74 13.59
CA ILE A 335 1.32 3.29 14.30
C ILE A 335 1.67 4.24 15.45
N GLY A 336 1.56 5.56 15.27
CA GLY A 336 1.86 6.54 16.30
C GLY A 336 0.95 6.45 17.53
N GLU A 337 -0.34 6.14 17.34
CA GLU A 337 -1.23 5.90 18.48
C GLU A 337 -1.07 4.49 19.07
N ALA A 338 -0.87 3.48 18.22
CA ALA A 338 -0.61 2.13 18.68
C ALA A 338 0.62 2.05 19.61
N TRP A 339 1.68 2.76 19.25
CA TRP A 339 2.89 2.89 20.06
C TRP A 339 2.59 3.50 21.43
N ARG A 340 1.86 4.61 21.48
CA ARG A 340 1.49 5.28 22.75
C ARG A 340 0.65 4.38 23.66
N LEU A 341 -0.27 3.60 23.11
CA LEU A 341 -1.10 2.66 23.88
C LEU A 341 -0.27 1.52 24.50
N VAL A 342 0.75 1.03 23.79
CA VAL A 342 1.70 0.02 24.29
C VAL A 342 2.68 0.61 25.31
N GLU A 343 3.18 1.83 25.07
CA GLU A 343 4.07 2.58 25.95
C GLU A 343 3.39 2.87 27.30
N ALA A 344 2.18 3.42 27.27
CA ALA A 344 1.36 3.69 28.45
C ALA A 344 0.81 2.43 29.13
N GLY A 345 1.09 1.24 28.60
CA GLY A 345 0.67 -0.04 29.20
C GLY A 345 -0.83 -0.32 29.15
N ILE A 346 -1.57 0.36 28.27
CA ILE A 346 -3.02 0.20 28.11
C ILE A 346 -3.37 -1.17 27.51
N VAL A 347 -2.52 -1.68 26.63
CA VAL A 347 -2.70 -2.95 25.91
C VAL A 347 -1.33 -3.56 25.56
N SER A 348 -1.25 -4.89 25.42
CA SER A 348 -0.03 -5.55 24.95
C SER A 348 0.14 -5.38 23.43
N PRO A 349 1.35 -5.46 22.86
CA PRO A 349 1.53 -5.45 21.41
C PRO A 349 0.78 -6.61 20.70
N GLY A 350 0.67 -7.76 21.37
CA GLY A 350 -0.04 -8.92 20.84
C GLY A 350 -1.55 -8.69 20.75
N ASP A 351 -2.16 -8.13 21.79
CA ASP A 351 -3.59 -7.83 21.84
C ASP A 351 -3.95 -6.61 20.98
N LEU A 352 -3.03 -5.64 20.85
CA LEU A 352 -3.22 -4.50 19.97
C LEU A 352 -3.34 -4.93 18.51
N ASP A 353 -2.48 -5.86 18.07
CA ASP A 353 -2.59 -6.47 16.74
C ASP A 353 -3.96 -7.14 16.55
N LEU A 354 -4.51 -7.80 17.57
CA LEU A 354 -5.83 -8.46 17.50
C LEU A 354 -6.98 -7.46 17.40
N VAL A 355 -6.92 -6.31 18.07
CA VAL A 355 -7.90 -5.21 17.90
C VAL A 355 -7.96 -4.77 16.44
N MET A 356 -6.85 -4.88 15.70
CA MET A 356 -6.82 -4.66 14.26
C MET A 356 -7.26 -5.91 13.47
N SER A 357 -6.55 -7.04 13.55
CA SER A 357 -6.75 -8.19 12.67
C SER A 357 -8.14 -8.82 12.77
N ASP A 358 -8.69 -8.86 13.99
CA ASP A 358 -9.94 -9.56 14.30
C ASP A 358 -11.09 -8.55 14.54
N GLY A 359 -10.82 -7.26 14.36
CA GLY A 359 -11.75 -6.16 14.62
C GLY A 359 -11.74 -5.09 13.53
N LEU A 360 -10.95 -4.02 13.72
CA LEU A 360 -11.00 -2.83 12.88
C LEU A 360 -10.50 -3.06 11.45
N GLY A 361 -9.53 -3.95 11.26
CA GLY A 361 -8.97 -4.32 9.96
C GLY A 361 -9.96 -5.10 9.07
N LEU A 362 -10.88 -5.87 9.65
CA LEU A 362 -11.85 -6.66 8.88
C LEU A 362 -12.78 -5.78 8.04
N ARG A 363 -13.24 -4.63 8.58
CA ARG A 363 -14.03 -3.66 7.80
C ARG A 363 -13.16 -2.92 6.78
N TYR A 364 -11.93 -2.55 7.13
CA TYR A 364 -10.99 -1.86 6.22
C TYR A 364 -10.50 -2.72 5.06
N ALA A 365 -10.65 -4.06 5.14
CA ALA A 365 -10.48 -4.94 3.98
C ALA A 365 -11.51 -4.68 2.86
N PHE A 366 -12.68 -4.11 3.17
CA PHE A 366 -13.77 -3.89 2.21
C PHE A 366 -14.10 -2.41 2.00
N ILE A 367 -14.20 -1.63 3.09
CA ILE A 367 -14.84 -0.32 3.16
C ILE A 367 -13.89 0.71 3.78
N GLY A 368 -13.82 1.92 3.22
CA GLY A 368 -12.91 2.97 3.71
C GLY A 368 -13.33 3.55 5.08
N PRO A 369 -12.45 4.32 5.77
CA PRO A 369 -12.78 4.90 7.08
C PRO A 369 -13.93 5.92 7.04
N LEU A 370 -14.05 6.72 5.97
CA LEU A 370 -15.14 7.69 5.84
C LEU A 370 -16.49 7.03 5.50
N GLU A 371 -16.47 5.99 4.67
CA GLU A 371 -17.66 5.17 4.38
C GLU A 371 -18.06 4.32 5.59
N THR A 372 -17.09 3.87 6.38
CA THR A 372 -17.31 3.27 7.72
C THR A 372 -18.03 4.27 8.64
N MET A 373 -17.69 5.56 8.65
CA MET A 373 -18.46 6.56 9.40
C MET A 373 -19.87 6.72 8.83
N HIS A 374 -20.01 6.75 7.50
CA HIS A 374 -21.31 6.88 6.83
C HIS A 374 -22.27 5.74 7.20
N LEU A 375 -21.81 4.49 7.18
CA LEU A 375 -22.66 3.31 7.42
C LEU A 375 -22.92 3.01 8.92
N ASN A 376 -22.11 3.54 9.84
CA ASN A 376 -22.28 3.28 11.29
C ASN A 376 -23.23 4.28 12.00
N ALA A 377 -24.10 4.98 11.28
CA ALA A 377 -25.03 5.95 11.87
C ALA A 377 -26.40 6.00 11.20
N GLU A 378 -27.08 4.85 11.13
CA GLU A 378 -28.49 4.77 10.72
C GLU A 378 -29.43 5.50 11.69
N ASP A 379 -30.56 5.94 11.17
CA ASP A 379 -31.59 6.65 11.92
C ASP A 379 -32.27 5.77 12.99
N VAL A 380 -32.37 6.28 14.22
CA VAL A 380 -32.99 5.56 15.36
C VAL A 380 -34.50 5.41 15.16
N ALA A 381 -35.11 6.28 14.33
CA ALA A 381 -36.54 6.24 14.03
C ALA A 381 -37.01 4.93 13.36
N ASN A 382 -36.15 4.24 12.61
CA ASN A 382 -36.50 3.02 11.86
C ASN A 382 -36.10 1.71 12.56
N ASN A 383 -35.38 1.76 13.69
CA ASN A 383 -34.87 0.55 14.35
C ASN A 383 -35.51 0.34 15.72
N SER A 384 -36.66 -0.34 15.74
CA SER A 384 -37.37 -0.81 16.94
C SER A 384 -36.63 -1.94 17.71
N SER A 385 -35.33 -2.09 17.49
CA SER A 385 -34.50 -3.20 17.99
C SER A 385 -33.03 -2.81 18.19
N SER A 386 -32.76 -1.73 18.94
CA SER A 386 -31.40 -1.47 19.45
C SER A 386 -31.40 -1.06 20.93
N ASN A 387 -30.92 -1.97 21.79
CA ASN A 387 -30.57 -1.65 23.17
C ASN A 387 -29.37 -0.69 23.17
N ALA A 388 -29.57 0.54 23.62
CA ALA A 388 -28.48 1.48 23.83
C ALA A 388 -27.54 0.99 24.94
N PHE A 389 -26.24 1.00 24.68
CA PHE A 389 -25.21 0.85 25.71
C PHE A 389 -25.19 2.15 26.54
N SER A 390 -25.98 2.18 27.62
CA SER A 390 -26.28 3.39 28.38
C SER A 390 -25.13 3.80 29.31
N GLY A 391 -24.22 4.62 28.80
CA GLY A 391 -23.25 5.40 29.58
C GLY A 391 -23.50 6.90 29.40
N ASP A 392 -24.17 7.52 30.36
CA ASP A 392 -24.59 8.94 30.40
C ASP A 392 -25.48 9.40 29.23
N ALA A 393 -26.79 9.14 29.38
CA ALA A 393 -27.82 9.65 28.49
C ALA A 393 -28.38 11.00 29.01
N SER A 394 -27.63 12.09 28.82
CA SER A 394 -28.17 13.43 29.01
C SER A 394 -27.77 14.42 27.90
N THR A 395 -28.80 14.96 27.22
CA THR A 395 -28.76 16.23 26.46
C THR A 395 -28.20 16.26 25.02
N ILE A 396 -28.47 15.25 24.18
CA ILE A 396 -28.67 15.48 22.74
C ILE A 396 -29.90 14.68 22.28
N LYS A 397 -30.97 15.37 21.86
CA LYS A 397 -31.98 14.75 20.97
C LYS A 397 -31.37 14.76 19.56
N PRO A 398 -31.26 13.61 18.87
CA PRO A 398 -30.91 13.61 17.46
C PRO A 398 -31.90 14.50 16.69
N SER A 399 -31.41 15.34 15.78
CA SER A 399 -32.29 15.96 14.79
C SER A 399 -32.85 14.85 13.90
N ALA A 400 -34.17 14.70 13.87
CA ALA A 400 -34.88 13.52 13.36
C ALA A 400 -34.86 13.33 11.82
N ASP A 401 -33.94 14.02 11.12
CA ASP A 401 -33.85 14.09 9.66
C ASP A 401 -32.39 13.89 9.16
N LEU A 402 -31.45 13.47 10.02
CA LEU A 402 -30.05 13.23 9.64
C LEU A 402 -29.75 11.74 9.53
N ASP A 403 -29.26 11.34 8.36
CA ASP A 403 -28.74 10.00 8.07
C ASP A 403 -27.24 10.04 7.70
N GLY A 404 -26.62 8.86 7.72
CA GLY A 404 -25.27 8.61 7.26
C GLY A 404 -24.19 9.48 7.93
N MET A 405 -23.31 10.08 7.12
CA MET A 405 -22.16 10.88 7.60
C MET A 405 -22.58 12.04 8.53
N LEU A 406 -23.71 12.70 8.27
CA LEU A 406 -24.17 13.83 9.10
C LEU A 406 -24.69 13.34 10.45
N SER A 407 -25.44 12.24 10.47
CA SER A 407 -25.86 11.52 11.66
C SER A 407 -24.67 11.07 12.51
N TYR A 408 -23.64 10.48 11.87
CA TYR A 408 -22.40 10.07 12.54
C TYR A 408 -21.69 11.25 13.18
N CYS A 409 -21.59 12.37 12.45
CA CYS A 409 -20.96 13.58 12.96
C CYS A 409 -21.74 14.15 14.16
N ASP A 410 -23.06 14.26 14.11
CA ASP A 410 -23.83 14.81 15.23
C ASP A 410 -23.68 13.96 16.50
N ARG A 411 -23.78 12.62 16.37
CA ARG A 411 -23.65 11.66 17.48
C ARG A 411 -22.23 11.59 18.06
N TYR A 412 -21.20 11.52 17.21
CA TYR A 412 -19.86 11.10 17.65
C TYR A 412 -18.78 12.19 17.61
N ARG A 413 -19.01 13.37 16.98
CA ARG A 413 -17.97 14.41 16.84
C ARG A 413 -17.35 14.86 18.17
N GLU A 414 -18.15 15.02 19.22
CA GLU A 414 -17.63 15.47 20.53
C GLU A 414 -16.88 14.36 21.27
N GLY A 415 -17.27 13.09 21.07
CA GLY A 415 -16.50 11.94 21.50
C GLY A 415 -15.14 11.86 20.79
N MET A 416 -15.12 11.95 19.46
CA MET A 416 -13.90 11.96 18.66
C MET A 416 -12.97 13.12 19.05
N LYS A 417 -13.49 14.35 19.16
CA LYS A 417 -12.72 15.52 19.63
C LYS A 417 -12.15 15.31 21.02
N ARG A 418 -12.90 14.70 21.94
CA ARG A 418 -12.43 14.43 23.31
C ARG A 418 -11.28 13.42 23.32
N VAL A 419 -11.39 12.32 22.56
CA VAL A 419 -10.34 11.29 22.46
C VAL A 419 -9.09 11.82 21.74
N LEU A 420 -9.25 12.54 20.63
CA LEU A 420 -8.10 13.13 19.91
C LEU A 420 -7.33 14.16 20.74
N LYS A 421 -7.99 14.84 21.69
CA LYS A 421 -7.35 15.76 22.65
C LYS A 421 -6.52 15.06 23.72
N THR A 422 -6.66 13.74 23.93
CA THR A 422 -5.85 12.98 24.89
C THR A 422 -4.66 12.28 24.25
N PHE A 423 -4.45 12.43 22.93
CA PHE A 423 -3.30 11.85 22.25
C PHE A 423 -2.00 12.51 22.76
N GLY A 424 -1.02 11.68 23.10
CA GLY A 424 0.30 12.13 23.51
C GLY A 424 1.13 12.71 22.35
N PRO A 425 2.37 13.14 22.62
CA PRO A 425 3.27 13.65 21.59
C PRO A 425 3.60 12.61 20.51
N ILE A 426 4.32 13.02 19.47
CA ILE A 426 4.89 12.11 18.48
C ILE A 426 5.89 11.18 19.21
N PRO A 427 5.81 9.85 19.04
CA PRO A 427 6.78 8.94 19.66
C PRO A 427 8.17 9.06 19.05
N GLU A 428 9.20 8.82 19.87
CA GLU A 428 10.61 8.76 19.44
C GLU A 428 11.00 7.42 18.79
N PHE A 429 10.06 6.47 18.68
CA PHE A 429 10.21 5.13 18.07
C PHE A 429 11.49 4.35 18.47
N SER A 430 11.95 4.53 19.71
CA SER A 430 13.25 4.04 20.18
C SER A 430 13.22 3.64 21.67
N GLY A 431 14.36 3.18 22.19
CA GLY A 431 14.55 2.82 23.60
C GLY A 431 13.69 1.65 24.07
N ALA A 432 13.37 1.64 25.36
CA ALA A 432 12.70 0.51 26.04
C ALA A 432 11.34 0.12 25.42
N VAL A 433 10.61 1.06 24.80
CA VAL A 433 9.35 0.72 24.12
C VAL A 433 9.61 -0.03 22.82
N ALA A 434 10.64 0.35 22.06
CA ALA A 434 11.05 -0.37 20.86
C ALA A 434 11.50 -1.79 21.19
N GLU A 435 12.30 -1.97 22.25
CA GLU A 435 12.71 -3.28 22.75
C GLU A 435 11.50 -4.13 23.20
N LYS A 436 10.56 -3.55 23.96
CA LYS A 436 9.32 -4.21 24.40
C LYS A 436 8.44 -4.65 23.22
N VAL A 437 8.27 -3.79 22.21
CA VAL A 437 7.52 -4.12 20.99
C VAL A 437 8.23 -5.22 20.21
N HIS A 438 9.54 -5.09 19.99
CA HIS A 438 10.36 -6.07 19.29
C HIS A 438 10.31 -7.45 19.97
N GLN A 439 10.54 -7.53 21.29
CA GLN A 439 10.43 -8.78 22.06
C GLN A 439 9.05 -9.44 21.91
N ALA A 440 7.97 -8.66 21.99
CA ALA A 440 6.61 -9.18 21.81
C ALA A 440 6.32 -9.65 20.37
N MET A 441 6.95 -9.03 19.36
CA MET A 441 6.90 -9.51 17.98
C MET A 441 7.71 -10.80 17.81
N CYS A 442 8.93 -10.88 18.36
CA CYS A 442 9.79 -12.07 18.27
C CYS A 442 9.19 -13.32 18.94
N VAL A 443 8.34 -13.16 19.96
CA VAL A 443 7.54 -14.27 20.54
C VAL A 443 6.51 -14.83 19.54
N LYS A 444 5.98 -13.99 18.63
CA LYS A 444 5.01 -14.39 17.60
C LYS A 444 5.69 -14.87 16.32
N VAL A 445 6.79 -14.22 15.95
CA VAL A 445 7.55 -14.37 14.70
C VAL A 445 9.00 -14.02 14.99
N PRO A 446 9.91 -15.01 15.17
CA PRO A 446 11.34 -14.76 15.29
C PRO A 446 11.86 -13.88 14.13
N ASP A 447 12.86 -13.06 14.42
CA ASP A 447 13.39 -12.04 13.50
C ASP A 447 14.51 -12.55 12.57
N ASP A 448 14.79 -13.85 12.60
CA ASP A 448 15.68 -14.49 11.63
C ASP A 448 15.06 -14.55 10.22
N PRO A 449 15.90 -14.69 9.16
CA PRO A 449 15.41 -14.66 7.79
C PRO A 449 14.40 -15.77 7.43
N GLU A 450 14.44 -16.93 8.08
CA GLU A 450 13.58 -18.08 7.76
C GLU A 450 12.16 -17.84 8.30
N HIS A 451 12.02 -17.50 9.58
CA HIS A 451 10.72 -17.22 10.18
C HIS A 451 10.06 -15.97 9.59
N LEU A 452 10.85 -14.93 9.31
CA LEU A 452 10.35 -13.74 8.61
C LEU A 452 9.89 -14.05 7.18
N ALA A 453 10.59 -14.91 6.44
CA ALA A 453 10.18 -15.34 5.11
C ALA A 453 8.88 -16.15 5.15
N ALA A 454 8.81 -17.18 6.00
CA ALA A 454 7.63 -18.02 6.16
C ALA A 454 6.38 -17.21 6.60
N ARG A 455 6.57 -16.19 7.46
CA ARG A 455 5.46 -15.30 7.87
C ARG A 455 5.00 -14.37 6.75
N ARG A 456 5.91 -13.89 5.90
CA ARG A 456 5.57 -13.09 4.70
C ARG A 456 4.83 -13.95 3.68
N GLU A 457 5.27 -15.18 3.42
CA GLU A 457 4.58 -16.13 2.56
C GLU A 457 3.14 -16.39 3.04
N TRP A 458 2.95 -16.65 4.35
CA TRP A 458 1.61 -16.79 4.94
C TRP A 458 0.74 -15.54 4.74
N ARG A 459 1.30 -14.35 4.96
CA ARG A 459 0.62 -13.05 4.76
C ARG A 459 0.20 -12.90 3.30
N ASP A 460 1.09 -13.19 2.37
CA ASP A 460 0.87 -12.97 0.93
C ASP A 460 -0.15 -13.99 0.38
N GLY A 461 -0.14 -15.23 0.86
CA GLY A 461 -1.20 -16.21 0.61
C GLY A 461 -2.57 -15.79 1.18
N CYS A 462 -2.62 -15.07 2.30
CA CYS A 462 -3.85 -14.45 2.80
C CYS A 462 -4.30 -13.28 1.93
N LEU A 463 -3.39 -12.40 1.50
CA LEU A 463 -3.68 -11.28 0.61
C LEU A 463 -4.19 -11.75 -0.76
N MET A 464 -3.59 -12.81 -1.34
CA MET A 464 -4.07 -13.44 -2.57
C MET A 464 -5.52 -13.93 -2.44
N ARG A 465 -5.86 -14.61 -1.34
CA ARG A 465 -7.24 -15.08 -1.08
C ARG A 465 -8.22 -13.91 -0.89
N LEU A 466 -7.82 -12.87 -0.18
CA LEU A 466 -8.62 -11.67 0.00
C LEU A 466 -8.83 -10.91 -1.34
N ALA A 467 -7.81 -10.82 -2.18
CA ALA A 467 -7.91 -10.22 -3.51
C ALA A 467 -8.90 -10.98 -4.40
N LYS A 468 -8.86 -12.32 -4.39
CA LYS A 468 -9.85 -13.17 -5.08
C LYS A 468 -11.27 -12.94 -4.55
N LEU A 469 -11.46 -12.90 -3.22
CA LEU A 469 -12.75 -12.61 -2.60
C LEU A 469 -13.28 -11.23 -3.03
N LYS A 470 -12.46 -10.18 -2.97
CA LYS A 470 -12.83 -8.82 -3.41
C LYS A 470 -13.12 -8.72 -4.91
N GLY A 471 -12.56 -9.61 -5.74
CA GLY A 471 -12.94 -9.74 -7.15
C GLY A 471 -14.34 -10.33 -7.35
N GLN A 472 -14.86 -11.09 -6.37
CA GLN A 472 -16.19 -11.70 -6.39
C GLN A 472 -17.25 -10.83 -5.72
N VAL A 473 -16.88 -10.01 -4.73
CA VAL A 473 -17.80 -9.09 -4.03
C VAL A 473 -17.58 -7.65 -4.50
N GLN A 474 -18.39 -7.22 -5.47
CA GLN A 474 -18.54 -5.80 -5.83
C GLN A 474 -19.54 -5.14 -4.86
N PRO A 475 -19.37 -3.84 -4.50
CA PRO A 475 -20.44 -3.08 -3.88
C PRO A 475 -21.66 -2.99 -4.83
N PRO A 476 -22.90 -2.89 -4.29
CA PRO A 476 -24.13 -2.87 -5.06
C PRO A 476 -24.33 -1.61 -5.91
#